data_AF-A0A564VIJ8-F1
#
_entry.id   AF-A0A564VIJ8-F1
#
_cell.length_a   1.000
_cell.length_b   1.000
_cell.length_c   1.000
_cell.angle_alpha   90.00
_cell.angle_beta   90.00
_cell.angle_gamma   90.00
#
_symmetry.space_group_name_H-M   'P 1'
#
loop_
_entity.id
_entity.type
_entity.pdbx_description
1 polymer ?
#
loop_
_entity_poly.entity_id
_entity_poly.type
_entity_poly.pdbx_seq_one_letter_code
_entity_poly.pdbx_strand_id
1 'polypeptide(L)'
;MFFKQKTAYEIDLGIPAEPLFRSQILSASDSPAKSRPRPKRAKTAFAWTVDRVRQAREALAFLDDERARDVVAAATDVDADDVDRLALTVLKGSLAQPAGLLVAWHDESDAMRRAIDVGRMLDKDAALVRSAAKIMLALDPTLAGSVKPTGSSPTDLQYALASAAPGLDVDAVRGLV
;
A
#
# COMPACT_ATOMS: atom_id res chain seq x y z
N MET A 1 81.74 -5.50 -21.88
CA MET A 1 82.15 -4.11 -22.16
C MET A 1 81.00 -3.23 -21.68
N PHE A 2 81.16 -2.52 -20.56
CA PHE A 2 81.22 -1.04 -20.48
C PHE A 2 80.00 -0.35 -21.17
N PHE A 3 79.23 0.60 -20.61
CA PHE A 3 79.37 1.45 -19.43
C PHE A 3 78.15 2.42 -19.38
N LYS A 4 77.75 2.82 -18.16
CA LYS A 4 77.19 4.15 -17.75
C LYS A 4 75.80 4.59 -18.29
N GLN A 5 74.81 4.91 -17.43
CA GLN A 5 74.64 6.17 -16.64
C GLN A 5 74.97 7.42 -17.47
N LYS A 6 74.25 8.55 -17.50
CA LYS A 6 73.46 9.28 -16.51
C LYS A 6 72.75 10.36 -17.35
N THR A 7 71.43 10.48 -17.29
CA THR A 7 70.74 11.62 -16.66
C THR A 7 71.41 12.99 -16.83
N ALA A 8 70.72 13.82 -17.62
CA ALA A 8 70.26 15.19 -17.36
C ALA A 8 71.28 16.33 -17.14
N TYR A 9 70.75 17.55 -17.32
CA TYR A 9 71.35 18.87 -17.09
C TYR A 9 72.30 19.26 -18.23
N GLU A 10 72.16 20.38 -18.91
CA GLU A 10 71.68 21.71 -18.53
C GLU A 10 71.04 22.33 -19.79
N ILE A 11 69.95 23.07 -19.73
CA ILE A 11 69.94 24.49 -19.38
C ILE A 11 68.51 24.86 -18.95
N ASP A 12 68.38 25.34 -17.71
CA ASP A 12 67.48 26.39 -17.21
C ASP A 12 66.11 26.61 -17.89
N LEU A 13 65.04 26.03 -17.33
CA LEU A 13 64.02 26.78 -16.57
C LEU A 13 63.03 25.79 -15.94
N GLY A 14 62.83 25.94 -14.63
CA GLY A 14 62.04 25.02 -13.84
C GLY A 14 60.52 25.18 -13.96
N ILE A 15 59.87 24.00 -13.91
CA ILE A 15 58.52 23.72 -13.36
C ILE A 15 57.34 23.99 -14.32
N PRO A 16 56.25 23.18 -14.31
CA PRO A 16 56.02 21.87 -13.71
C PRO A 16 55.55 20.80 -14.70
N ALA A 17 55.65 19.55 -14.24
CA ALA A 17 54.83 18.45 -14.69
C ALA A 17 53.34 18.78 -14.64
N GLU A 18 52.58 18.25 -15.61
CA GLU A 18 51.30 17.61 -15.34
C GLU A 18 50.93 16.66 -16.51
N PRO A 19 50.52 15.40 -16.25
CA PRO A 19 50.18 14.45 -17.29
C PRO A 19 48.72 14.64 -17.70
N LEU A 20 48.48 15.09 -18.93
CA LEU A 20 47.14 15.25 -19.48
C LEU A 20 46.87 14.17 -20.53
N PHE A 21 46.19 13.11 -20.09
CA PHE A 21 45.45 12.23 -20.98
C PHE A 21 44.50 13.06 -21.86
N ARG A 22 44.64 12.97 -23.19
CA ARG A 22 43.51 13.20 -24.11
C ARG A 22 43.56 12.32 -25.36
N SER A 23 42.43 11.67 -25.53
CA SER A 23 41.93 10.87 -26.65
C SER A 23 42.04 11.58 -28.01
N GLN A 24 42.34 10.82 -29.07
CA GLN A 24 42.04 11.22 -30.44
C GLN A 24 40.97 10.29 -31.02
N ILE A 25 39.97 10.92 -31.61
CA ILE A 25 38.71 10.38 -32.11
C ILE A 25 38.86 10.12 -33.63
N LEU A 26 38.15 9.08 -34.12
CA LEU A 26 37.91 8.65 -35.53
C LEU A 26 39.05 7.84 -36.18
N SER A 27 38.80 6.68 -36.80
CA SER A 27 37.84 6.51 -37.89
C SER A 27 37.30 5.07 -38.02
N ALA A 28 36.16 4.97 -38.71
CA ALA A 28 35.23 3.86 -38.78
C ALA A 28 35.76 2.61 -39.49
N SER A 29 35.39 1.44 -38.97
CA SER A 29 35.17 0.24 -39.76
C SER A 29 33.82 -0.33 -39.36
N ASP A 30 32.84 -0.12 -40.25
CA ASP A 30 31.47 -0.58 -40.13
C ASP A 30 31.45 -2.11 -40.20
N SER A 31 31.14 -2.75 -39.07
CA SER A 31 30.90 -4.19 -38.99
C SER A 31 29.67 -4.35 -38.10
N PRO A 32 28.57 -4.95 -38.58
CA PRO A 32 27.38 -5.13 -37.77
C PRO A 32 27.63 -6.30 -36.81
N ALA A 33 28.43 -6.05 -35.78
CA ALA A 33 28.51 -6.93 -34.63
C ALA A 33 27.14 -6.89 -33.96
N LYS A 34 26.32 -7.92 -34.22
CA LYS A 34 25.05 -8.21 -33.53
C LYS A 34 25.22 -7.88 -32.05
N SER A 35 24.69 -6.73 -31.64
CA SER A 35 24.60 -6.35 -30.24
C SER A 35 23.62 -7.33 -29.61
N ARG A 36 24.14 -8.41 -29.03
CA ARG A 36 23.37 -9.27 -28.13
C ARG A 36 22.77 -8.31 -27.10
N PRO A 37 21.44 -8.22 -26.95
CA PRO A 37 20.85 -7.32 -25.98
C PRO A 37 21.43 -7.69 -24.62
N ARG A 38 22.11 -6.75 -23.97
CA ARG A 38 22.53 -6.92 -22.57
C ARG A 38 21.28 -7.38 -21.82
N PRO A 39 21.33 -8.51 -21.08
CA PRO A 39 20.17 -8.91 -20.30
C PRO A 39 19.82 -7.72 -19.42
N LYS A 40 18.62 -7.16 -19.60
CA LYS A 40 18.09 -6.16 -18.69
C LYS A 40 18.22 -6.81 -17.32
N ARG A 41 19.14 -6.31 -16.48
CA ARG A 41 19.28 -6.77 -15.09
C ARG A 41 17.87 -6.93 -14.57
N ALA A 42 17.49 -8.17 -14.24
CA ALA A 42 16.18 -8.44 -13.67
C ALA A 42 16.06 -7.45 -12.49
N LYS A 43 15.14 -6.49 -12.61
CA LYS A 43 14.83 -5.62 -11.46
C LYS A 43 14.53 -6.61 -10.36
N THR A 44 15.31 -6.54 -9.28
CA THR A 44 15.08 -7.36 -8.10
C THR A 44 13.59 -7.28 -7.81
N ALA A 45 12.90 -8.42 -7.86
CA ALA A 45 11.45 -8.52 -7.70
C ALA A 45 10.96 -8.02 -6.31
N PHE A 46 11.90 -7.60 -5.46
CA PHE A 46 11.75 -7.17 -4.09
C PHE A 46 12.42 -5.80 -3.81
N ALA A 47 12.57 -4.93 -4.81
CA ALA A 47 12.91 -3.54 -4.51
C ALA A 47 11.67 -2.81 -3.95
N TRP A 48 11.54 -2.77 -2.63
CA TRP A 48 10.50 -1.96 -1.99
C TRP A 48 10.76 -0.50 -2.33
N THR A 49 9.76 0.17 -2.92
CA THR A 49 9.84 1.61 -3.15
C THR A 49 9.82 2.33 -1.79
N VAL A 50 10.45 3.50 -1.70
CA VAL A 50 10.39 4.34 -0.48
C VAL A 50 8.93 4.57 -0.05
N ASP A 51 8.05 4.74 -1.03
CA ASP A 51 6.62 4.91 -0.79
C ASP A 51 5.96 3.66 -0.20
N ARG A 52 6.29 2.45 -0.67
CA ARG A 52 5.81 1.18 -0.07
C ARG A 52 6.27 1.02 1.37
N VAL A 53 7.53 1.37 1.67
CA VAL A 53 8.07 1.32 3.04
C VAL A 53 7.35 2.33 3.94
N ARG A 54 7.10 3.54 3.43
CA ARG A 54 6.33 4.57 4.16
C ARG A 54 4.91 4.10 4.46
N GLN A 55 4.18 3.62 3.46
CA GLN A 55 2.82 3.08 3.63
C GLN A 55 2.80 1.93 4.64
N ALA A 56 3.80 1.03 4.61
CA ALA A 56 3.87 -0.08 5.56
C ALA A 56 4.08 0.40 7.00
N ARG A 57 4.91 1.44 7.20
CA ARG A 57 5.11 2.05 8.52
C ARG A 57 3.86 2.77 9.01
N GLU A 58 3.15 3.47 8.12
CA GLU A 58 1.88 4.12 8.44
C GLU A 58 0.80 3.10 8.80
N ALA A 59 0.69 2.00 8.05
CA ALA A 59 -0.22 0.91 8.34
C ALA A 59 0.09 0.24 9.70
N LEU A 60 1.37 -0.01 9.99
CA LEU A 60 1.78 -0.55 11.30
C LEU A 60 1.46 0.43 12.43
N ALA A 61 1.75 1.73 12.27
CA ALA A 61 1.44 2.75 13.26
C ALA A 61 -0.09 2.91 13.48
N PHE A 62 -0.89 2.74 12.43
CA PHE A 62 -2.36 2.70 12.56
C PHE A 62 -2.82 1.50 13.41
N LEU A 63 -2.12 0.37 13.33
CA LEU A 63 -2.42 -0.86 14.09
C LEU A 63 -1.83 -0.87 15.51
N ASP A 64 -1.11 0.18 15.94
CA ASP A 64 -0.70 0.30 17.35
C ASP A 64 -1.92 0.52 18.27
N ASP A 65 -3.02 1.03 17.74
CA ASP A 65 -4.31 1.15 18.42
C ASP A 65 -5.05 -0.20 18.42
N GLU A 66 -5.43 -0.69 19.60
CA GLU A 66 -6.19 -1.94 19.78
C GLU A 66 -7.54 -1.89 19.07
N ARG A 67 -8.25 -0.76 19.14
CA ARG A 67 -9.56 -0.57 18.46
C ARG A 67 -9.39 -0.63 16.94
N ALA A 68 -8.28 -0.11 16.40
CA ALA A 68 -7.98 -0.19 14.98
C ALA A 68 -7.69 -1.63 14.53
N ARG A 69 -6.95 -2.40 15.34
CA ARG A 69 -6.72 -3.84 15.07
C ARG A 69 -8.01 -4.63 15.04
N ASP A 70 -8.89 -4.42 16.01
CA ASP A 70 -10.19 -5.11 16.09
C ASP A 70 -11.06 -4.83 14.85
N VAL A 71 -11.06 -3.58 14.37
CA VAL A 71 -11.77 -3.18 13.14
C VAL A 71 -11.23 -3.91 11.90
N VAL A 72 -9.91 -3.93 11.73
CA VAL A 72 -9.24 -4.56 10.59
C VAL A 72 -9.43 -6.09 10.63
N ALA A 73 -9.30 -6.68 11.81
CA ALA A 73 -9.47 -8.11 12.07
C ALA A 73 -10.90 -8.55 11.74
N ALA A 74 -11.91 -7.83 12.25
CA ALA A 74 -13.31 -8.12 12.00
C ALA A 74 -13.62 -8.13 10.49
N ALA A 75 -13.11 -7.17 9.73
CA ALA A 75 -13.39 -7.07 8.30
C ALA A 75 -12.73 -8.15 7.44
N THR A 76 -11.57 -8.68 7.89
CA THR A 76 -10.68 -9.52 7.07
C THR A 76 -10.61 -10.97 7.52
N ASP A 77 -11.28 -11.32 8.63
CA ASP A 77 -11.23 -12.66 9.22
C ASP A 77 -9.80 -13.08 9.61
N VAL A 78 -8.96 -12.08 9.86
CA VAL A 78 -7.58 -12.24 10.34
C VAL A 78 -7.60 -12.06 11.86
N ASP A 79 -6.74 -12.81 12.55
CA ASP A 79 -6.55 -12.71 13.99
C ASP A 79 -6.08 -11.29 14.38
N ALA A 80 -6.68 -10.71 15.42
CA ALA A 80 -6.35 -9.37 15.93
C ALA A 80 -4.90 -9.27 16.46
N ASP A 81 -4.31 -10.40 16.85
CA ASP A 81 -2.94 -10.49 17.34
C ASP A 81 -1.90 -10.70 16.21
N ASP A 82 -2.35 -11.05 14.99
CA ASP A 82 -1.48 -11.20 13.82
C ASP A 82 -1.30 -9.86 13.07
N VAL A 83 -0.58 -8.95 13.74
CA VAL A 83 -0.34 -7.57 13.26
C VAL A 83 0.28 -7.54 11.86
N ASP A 84 1.15 -8.48 11.52
CA ASP A 84 1.78 -8.55 10.20
C ASP A 84 0.76 -8.85 9.10
N ARG A 85 -0.16 -9.80 9.33
CA ARG A 85 -1.25 -10.07 8.38
C ARG A 85 -2.23 -8.91 8.28
N LEU A 86 -2.57 -8.28 9.40
CA LEU A 86 -3.42 -7.08 9.41
C LEU A 86 -2.78 -5.93 8.61
N ALA A 87 -1.48 -5.69 8.79
CA ALA A 87 -0.77 -4.67 8.01
C ALA A 87 -0.82 -4.97 6.50
N LEU A 88 -0.71 -6.24 6.11
CA LEU A 88 -0.84 -6.65 4.71
C LEU A 88 -2.25 -6.44 4.15
N THR A 89 -3.31 -6.59 4.94
CA THR A 89 -4.69 -6.33 4.46
C THR A 89 -4.94 -4.84 4.29
N VAL A 90 -4.47 -4.02 5.25
CA VAL A 90 -4.49 -2.55 5.15
C VAL A 90 -3.74 -2.10 3.90
N LEU A 91 -2.51 -2.58 3.67
CA LEU A 91 -1.70 -2.25 2.49
C LEU A 91 -2.30 -2.71 1.15
N LYS A 92 -3.11 -3.77 1.18
CA LYS A 92 -3.86 -4.23 -0.01
C LYS A 92 -5.09 -3.37 -0.30
N GLY A 93 -5.49 -2.50 0.62
CA GLY A 93 -6.66 -1.65 0.49
C GLY A 93 -7.98 -2.40 0.58
N SER A 94 -8.00 -3.61 1.16
CA SER A 94 -9.23 -4.44 1.22
C SER A 94 -10.32 -3.83 2.11
N LEU A 95 -9.97 -2.86 2.95
CA LEU A 95 -10.87 -2.19 3.87
C LEU A 95 -11.51 -0.92 3.32
N ALA A 96 -10.93 -0.31 2.29
CA ALA A 96 -11.39 0.99 1.78
C ALA A 96 -12.83 0.92 1.28
N GLN A 97 -13.19 -0.16 0.56
CA GLN A 97 -14.55 -0.35 0.05
C GLN A 97 -15.59 -0.57 1.16
N PRO A 98 -15.42 -1.52 2.10
CA PRO A 98 -16.42 -1.73 3.16
C PRO A 98 -16.48 -0.56 4.15
N ALA A 99 -15.35 0.09 4.46
CA ALA A 99 -15.33 1.31 5.29
C ALA A 99 -16.06 2.47 4.58
N GLY A 100 -15.80 2.66 3.28
CA GLY A 100 -16.46 3.69 2.48
C GLY A 100 -17.97 3.51 2.40
N LEU A 101 -18.46 2.27 2.35
CA LEU A 101 -19.90 1.98 2.43
C LEU A 101 -20.51 2.40 3.77
N LEU A 102 -19.85 2.09 4.88
CA LEU A 102 -20.33 2.50 6.19
C LEU A 102 -20.40 4.02 6.33
N VAL A 103 -19.35 4.71 5.88
CA VAL A 103 -19.32 6.18 5.87
C VAL A 103 -20.46 6.74 5.01
N ALA A 104 -20.68 6.17 3.82
CA ALA A 104 -21.77 6.59 2.95
C ALA A 104 -23.15 6.36 3.57
N TRP A 105 -23.37 5.22 4.25
CA TRP A 105 -24.63 4.95 4.94
C TRP A 105 -24.83 5.82 6.18
N HIS A 106 -23.77 6.09 6.93
CA HIS A 106 -23.78 7.03 8.05
C HIS A 106 -24.14 8.45 7.59
N ASP A 107 -23.52 8.93 6.51
CA ASP A 107 -23.70 10.29 6.00
C ASP A 107 -25.05 10.49 5.28
N GLU A 108 -25.69 9.42 4.79
CA GLU A 108 -27.04 9.48 4.22
C GLU A 108 -28.06 9.79 5.31
N SER A 109 -28.70 10.97 5.25
CA SER A 109 -29.64 11.44 6.26
C SER A 109 -31.05 10.87 6.11
N ASP A 110 -31.44 10.47 4.90
CA ASP A 110 -32.76 9.89 4.62
C ASP A 110 -32.75 8.39 4.88
N ALA A 111 -33.54 7.96 5.88
CA ALA A 111 -33.61 6.56 6.30
C ALA A 111 -34.09 5.61 5.18
N MET A 112 -35.00 6.06 4.31
CA MET A 112 -35.52 5.24 3.23
C MET A 112 -34.47 5.09 2.12
N ARG A 113 -33.77 6.16 1.76
CA ARG A 113 -32.66 6.11 0.79
C ARG A 113 -31.54 5.21 1.28
N ARG A 114 -31.16 5.34 2.55
CA ARG A 114 -30.15 4.48 3.17
C ARG A 114 -30.54 3.01 3.11
N ALA A 115 -31.78 2.67 3.49
CA ALA A 115 -32.27 1.30 3.41
C ALA A 115 -32.25 0.77 1.97
N ILE A 116 -32.65 1.57 0.98
CA ILE A 116 -32.58 1.19 -0.44
C ILE A 116 -31.13 0.95 -0.87
N ASP A 117 -30.19 1.80 -0.48
CA ASP A 117 -28.80 1.68 -0.87
C ASP A 117 -28.12 0.46 -0.23
N VAL A 118 -28.41 0.17 1.04
CA VAL A 118 -27.98 -1.07 1.71
C VAL A 118 -28.54 -2.29 0.97
N GLY A 119 -29.84 -2.30 0.67
CA GLY A 119 -30.49 -3.40 -0.06
C GLY A 119 -29.90 -3.62 -1.45
N ARG A 120 -29.71 -2.54 -2.21
CA ARG A 120 -29.06 -2.58 -3.54
C ARG A 120 -27.65 -3.16 -3.44
N MET A 121 -26.90 -2.81 -2.40
CA MET A 121 -25.55 -3.33 -2.21
C MET A 121 -25.57 -4.80 -1.79
N LEU A 122 -26.54 -5.24 -0.99
CA LEU A 122 -26.72 -6.66 -0.66
C LEU A 122 -26.98 -7.51 -1.90
N ASP A 123 -27.81 -7.03 -2.82
CA ASP A 123 -28.09 -7.73 -4.08
C ASP A 123 -26.86 -7.77 -5.00
N LYS A 124 -26.07 -6.69 -5.00
CA LYS A 124 -24.88 -6.56 -5.86
C LYS A 124 -23.68 -7.33 -5.33
N ASP A 125 -23.37 -7.17 -4.04
CA ASP A 125 -22.19 -7.72 -3.39
C ASP A 125 -22.45 -7.93 -1.88
N ALA A 126 -23.14 -9.03 -1.58
CA ALA A 126 -23.43 -9.42 -0.21
C ALA A 126 -22.18 -9.69 0.63
N ALA A 127 -21.04 -10.05 0.02
CA ALA A 127 -19.81 -10.28 0.78
C ALA A 127 -19.25 -8.96 1.31
N LEU A 128 -19.23 -7.93 0.46
CA LEU A 128 -18.82 -6.59 0.83
C LEU A 128 -19.71 -5.99 1.93
N VAL A 129 -21.03 -6.17 1.84
CA VAL A 129 -21.96 -5.72 2.90
C VAL A 129 -21.72 -6.45 4.21
N ARG A 130 -21.41 -7.75 4.18
CA ARG A 130 -21.08 -8.49 5.40
C ARG A 130 -19.76 -8.01 6.01
N SER A 131 -18.75 -7.69 5.20
CA SER A 131 -17.52 -7.07 5.69
C SER A 131 -17.80 -5.70 6.34
N ALA A 132 -18.65 -4.87 5.72
CA ALA A 132 -19.09 -3.61 6.34
C ALA A 132 -19.86 -3.84 7.65
N ALA A 133 -20.73 -4.86 7.72
CA ALA A 133 -21.43 -5.23 8.95
C ALA A 133 -20.47 -5.68 10.07
N LYS A 134 -19.40 -6.41 9.73
CA LYS A 134 -18.36 -6.78 10.69
C LYS A 134 -17.58 -5.56 11.20
N ILE A 135 -17.24 -4.61 10.33
CA ILE A 135 -16.62 -3.34 10.73
C ILE A 135 -17.55 -2.55 11.67
N MET A 136 -18.85 -2.49 11.36
CA MET A 136 -19.84 -1.81 12.23
C MET A 136 -19.85 -2.40 13.64
N LEU A 137 -19.80 -3.73 13.78
CA LEU A 137 -19.72 -4.40 15.08
C LEU A 137 -18.41 -4.14 15.83
N ALA A 138 -17.31 -3.97 15.11
CA ALA A 138 -16.03 -3.61 15.74
C ALA A 138 -16.03 -2.15 16.23
N LEU A 139 -16.72 -1.25 15.51
CA LEU A 139 -16.87 0.15 15.92
C LEU A 139 -17.82 0.32 17.11
N ASP A 140 -18.91 -0.45 17.13
CA ASP A 140 -19.88 -0.50 18.22
C ASP A 140 -20.29 -1.96 18.54
N PRO A 141 -19.63 -2.58 19.53
CA PRO A 141 -19.93 -3.94 19.96
C PRO A 141 -21.34 -4.13 20.54
N THR A 142 -22.03 -3.06 20.95
CA THR A 142 -23.37 -3.14 21.54
C THR A 142 -24.42 -3.57 20.51
N LEU A 143 -24.11 -3.41 19.22
CA LEU A 143 -24.96 -3.80 18.10
C LEU A 143 -24.98 -5.32 17.84
N ALA A 144 -24.17 -6.13 18.51
CA ALA A 144 -24.09 -7.58 18.29
C ALA A 144 -25.43 -8.33 18.48
N GLY A 145 -26.37 -7.75 19.23
CA GLY A 145 -27.73 -8.28 19.39
C GLY A 145 -28.62 -8.10 18.15
N SER A 146 -28.39 -7.05 17.35
CA SER A 146 -29.24 -6.65 16.22
C SER A 146 -28.58 -6.86 14.86
N VAL A 147 -27.28 -6.56 14.74
CA VAL A 147 -26.51 -6.71 13.51
C VAL A 147 -25.82 -8.07 13.50
N LYS A 148 -26.23 -8.93 12.57
CA LYS A 148 -25.71 -10.29 12.42
C LYS A 148 -25.21 -10.49 10.99
N PRO A 149 -23.89 -10.33 10.73
CA PRO A 149 -23.31 -10.45 9.39
C PRO A 149 -23.53 -11.83 8.75
N THR A 150 -23.60 -12.87 9.57
CA THR A 150 -23.82 -14.26 9.14
C THR A 150 -25.10 -14.82 9.76
N GLY A 151 -25.85 -15.61 8.99
CA GLY A 151 -27.03 -16.33 9.49
C GLY A 151 -28.34 -15.54 9.53
N SER A 152 -28.30 -14.22 9.29
CA SER A 152 -29.52 -13.42 9.10
C SER A 152 -30.07 -13.49 7.68
N SER A 153 -31.37 -13.27 7.54
CA SER A 153 -31.97 -13.03 6.22
C SER A 153 -31.43 -11.72 5.62
N PRO A 154 -31.38 -11.58 4.28
CA PRO A 154 -30.94 -10.33 3.65
C PRO A 154 -31.76 -9.11 4.10
N THR A 155 -33.08 -9.27 4.26
CA THR A 155 -33.97 -8.20 4.70
C THR A 155 -33.71 -7.77 6.14
N ASP A 156 -33.49 -8.73 7.04
CA ASP A 156 -33.18 -8.41 8.45
C ASP A 156 -31.83 -7.70 8.55
N LEU A 157 -30.83 -8.16 7.78
CA LEU A 157 -29.52 -7.52 7.73
C LEU A 157 -29.61 -6.11 7.14
N GLN A 158 -30.39 -5.91 6.08
CA GLN A 158 -30.64 -4.61 5.48
C GLN A 158 -31.24 -3.63 6.51
N TYR A 159 -32.29 -4.04 7.21
CA TYR A 159 -32.95 -3.22 8.21
C TYR A 159 -32.03 -2.89 9.38
N ALA A 160 -31.29 -3.90 9.90
CA ALA A 160 -30.37 -3.71 11.01
C ALA A 160 -29.26 -2.70 10.65
N LEU A 161 -28.64 -2.84 9.48
CA LEU A 161 -27.58 -1.94 9.02
C LEU A 161 -28.10 -0.52 8.78
N ALA A 162 -29.22 -0.38 8.08
CA ALA A 162 -29.80 0.94 7.79
C ALA A 162 -30.22 1.68 9.07
N SER A 163 -30.68 0.94 10.09
CA SER A 163 -31.10 1.51 11.37
C SER A 163 -29.92 1.90 12.26
N ALA A 164 -28.84 1.11 12.26
CA ALA A 164 -27.69 1.32 13.11
C ALA A 164 -26.68 2.34 12.57
N ALA A 165 -26.53 2.44 11.24
CA ALA A 165 -25.54 3.30 10.59
C ALA A 165 -25.46 4.77 11.08
N PRO A 166 -26.56 5.52 11.30
CA PRO A 166 -26.46 6.93 11.70
C PRO A 166 -26.00 7.14 13.15
N GLY A 167 -26.01 6.10 13.98
CA GLY A 167 -25.51 6.18 15.37
C GLY A 167 -24.02 5.84 15.49
N LEU A 168 -23.36 5.50 14.39
CA LEU A 168 -22.00 4.96 14.39
C LEU A 168 -20.94 6.05 14.51
N ASP A 169 -19.99 5.87 15.42
CA ASP A 169 -18.75 6.65 15.45
C ASP A 169 -17.82 6.20 14.32
N VAL A 170 -17.88 6.89 13.18
CA VAL A 170 -17.14 6.52 11.95
C VAL A 170 -15.74 7.15 11.84
N ASP A 171 -15.30 7.95 12.81
CA ASP A 171 -14.03 8.69 12.70
C ASP A 171 -12.82 7.75 12.52
N ALA A 172 -12.85 6.59 13.20
CA ALA A 172 -11.81 5.58 13.09
C ALA A 172 -11.70 4.93 11.70
N VAL A 173 -12.80 4.89 10.94
CA VAL A 173 -12.82 4.28 9.59
C VAL A 173 -12.70 5.30 8.46
N ARG A 174 -12.92 6.60 8.72
CA ARG A 174 -12.70 7.65 7.71
C ARG A 174 -11.23 7.71 7.25
N GLY A 175 -10.27 7.34 8.10
CA GLY A 175 -8.86 7.23 7.73
C GLY A 175 -8.51 6.03 6.83
N LEU A 176 -9.44 5.10 6.64
CA LEU A 176 -9.29 3.92 5.78
C LEU A 176 -9.86 4.10 4.37
N VAL A 177 -10.56 5.22 4.11
CA VAL A 177 -11.29 5.53 2.86
C VAL A 177 -10.47 6.44 1.95
#